data_AF-A0A1Q4ZGC7-F1
#
_entry.id   AF-A0A1Q4ZGC7-F1
#
_cell.length_a   1.000
_cell.length_b   1.000
_cell.length_c   1.000
_cell.angle_alpha   90.00
_cell.angle_beta   90.00
_cell.angle_gamma   90.00
#
_symmetry.space_group_name_H-M   'P 1'
#
loop_
_entity.id
_entity.type
_entity.pdbx_description
1 polymer ?
#
loop_
_entity_poly.entity_id
_entity_poly.type
_entity_poly.pdbx_seq_one_letter_code
_entity_poly.pdbx_strand_id
1 'polypeptide(L)' 'MRTRTTAAAALAVALLVTALTACTQSEEEVRATCERALDNQSTLINRPKACEDVPDESYRTLLLVYDLKAEGLD' A
#
# COMPACT_ATOMS: atom_id res chain seq x y z
N MET A 1 -14.89 43.34 -11.10
CA MET A 1 -15.13 41.92 -10.73
C MET A 1 -14.88 41.07 -11.96
N ARG A 2 -13.92 40.12 -11.95
CA ARG A 2 -13.85 38.90 -12.81
C ARG A 2 -12.40 38.44 -12.97
N THR A 3 -11.84 37.80 -11.94
CA THR A 3 -10.64 36.91 -12.04
C THR A 3 -10.40 36.15 -10.72
N ARG A 4 -11.42 35.93 -9.88
CA ARG A 4 -11.25 35.19 -8.61
C ARG A 4 -11.86 33.78 -8.64
N THR A 5 -12.65 33.45 -9.66
CA THR A 5 -13.37 32.17 -9.75
C THR A 5 -12.56 31.05 -10.41
N THR A 6 -11.54 31.36 -11.21
CA THR A 6 -10.74 30.33 -11.92
C THR A 6 -9.69 29.67 -11.03
N ALA A 7 -9.11 30.40 -10.07
CA ALA A 7 -8.10 29.85 -9.16
C ALA A 7 -8.69 28.84 -8.16
N ALA A 8 -9.92 29.08 -7.70
CA ALA A 8 -10.60 28.18 -6.75
C ALA A 8 -10.96 26.82 -7.38
N ALA A 9 -11.33 26.80 -8.66
CA ALA A 9 -11.69 25.57 -9.36
C ALA A 9 -10.47 24.65 -9.56
N ALA A 10 -9.30 25.20 -9.87
CA ALA A 10 -8.08 24.42 -10.07
C ALA A 10 -7.58 23.75 -8.76
N LEU A 11 -7.70 24.45 -7.63
CA LEU A 11 -7.35 23.92 -6.31
C LEU A 11 -8.28 22.78 -5.88
N ALA A 12 -9.58 22.90 -6.16
CA ALA A 12 -10.55 21.85 -5.86
C ALA A 12 -10.27 20.56 -6.66
N VAL A 13 -9.90 20.69 -7.94
CA VAL A 13 -9.56 19.54 -8.80
C VAL A 13 -8.26 18.87 -8.32
N ALA A 14 -7.24 19.64 -7.93
CA ALA A 14 -5.99 19.06 -7.42
C ALA A 14 -6.19 18.26 -6.13
N LEU A 15 -7.01 18.75 -5.20
CA LEU A 15 -7.34 18.03 -3.95
C LEU A 15 -8.15 16.75 -4.20
N LEU A 16 -9.06 16.76 -5.18
CA LEU A 16 -9.83 15.58 -5.60
C LEU A 16 -8.93 14.49 -6.22
N VAL A 17 -7.92 14.88 -7.01
CA VAL A 17 -6.98 13.93 -7.63
C VAL A 17 -6.08 13.26 -6.57
N THR A 18 -5.60 14.02 -5.57
CA THR A 18 -4.81 13.45 -4.47
C THR A 18 -5.61 12.51 -3.57
N ALA A 19 -6.91 12.80 -3.37
CA ALA A 19 -7.81 11.93 -2.61
C ALA A 19 -8.12 10.62 -3.35
N LEU A 20 -8.24 10.65 -4.69
CA LEU A 20 -8.46 9.44 -5.50
C LEU A 20 -7.24 8.51 -5.52
N THR A 21 -6.02 9.07 -5.56
CA THR A 21 -4.78 8.27 -5.49
C THR A 21 -4.53 7.70 -4.10
N ALA A 22 -5.06 8.31 -3.05
CA ALA A 22 -4.94 7.82 -1.68
C ALA A 22 -5.97 6.74 -1.33
N CYS A 23 -6.94 6.44 -2.21
CA CYS A 23 -8.14 5.68 -1.85
C CYS A 23 -8.43 4.46 -2.75
N THR A 24 -7.49 4.00 -3.59
CA THR A 24 -7.83 3.01 -4.64
C THR A 24 -6.86 1.86 -4.86
N GLN A 25 -5.83 1.65 -4.04
CA GLN A 25 -5.18 0.34 -4.06
C GLN A 25 -6.17 -0.68 -3.48
N SER A 26 -6.53 -1.66 -4.30
CA SER A 26 -7.34 -2.78 -3.80
C SER A 26 -6.55 -3.52 -2.73
N GLU A 27 -7.24 -4.22 -1.83
CA GLU A 27 -6.58 -5.06 -0.81
C GLU A 27 -5.59 -6.06 -1.45
N GLU A 28 -5.89 -6.51 -2.67
CA GLU A 28 -5.02 -7.36 -3.49
C GLU A 28 -3.74 -6.64 -3.93
N GLU A 29 -3.83 -5.38 -4.35
CA GLU A 29 -2.69 -4.58 -4.80
C GLU A 29 -1.77 -4.21 -3.61
N VAL A 30 -2.36 -3.91 -2.46
CA VAL A 30 -1.64 -3.71 -1.19
C VAL A 30 -0.92 -5.00 -0.79
N ARG A 31 -1.62 -6.15 -0.83
CA ARG A 31 -1.03 -7.45 -0.50
C ARG A 31 0.12 -7.82 -1.44
N ALA A 32 -0.06 -7.68 -2.75
CA ALA A 32 0.99 -7.98 -3.73
C ALA A 32 2.21 -7.03 -3.59
N THR A 33 1.98 -5.79 -3.17
CA THR A 33 3.06 -4.84 -2.89
C THR A 33 3.82 -5.22 -1.62
N CYS A 34 3.11 -5.64 -0.58
CA CYS A 34 3.73 -6.19 0.62
C CYS A 34 4.54 -7.47 0.33
N GLU A 35 3.97 -8.43 -0.41
CA GLU A 35 4.65 -9.68 -0.80
C GLU A 35 5.99 -9.44 -1.49
N ARG A 36 6.05 -8.46 -2.41
CA ARG A 36 7.29 -8.09 -3.10
C ARG A 36 8.32 -7.39 -2.23
N ALA A 37 7.87 -6.80 -1.12
CA ALA A 37 8.74 -6.10 -0.18
C ALA A 37 9.28 -7.01 0.94
N LEU A 38 8.82 -8.26 1.03
CA LEU A 38 9.34 -9.23 1.99
C LEU A 38 10.76 -9.67 1.62
N ASP A 39 11.59 -9.77 2.66
CA ASP A 39 12.97 -10.22 2.59
C ASP A 39 13.34 -11.04 3.84
N ASN A 40 14.60 -11.47 3.92
CA ASN A 40 15.10 -12.26 5.05
C ASN A 40 15.21 -11.48 6.38
N GLN A 41 14.99 -10.17 6.38
CA GLN A 41 14.94 -9.34 7.59
C GLN A 41 13.49 -9.12 8.06
N SER A 42 12.51 -9.45 7.22
CA SER A 42 11.10 -9.21 7.50
C SER A 42 10.61 -10.11 8.62
N THR A 43 10.08 -9.50 9.68
CA THR A 43 9.53 -10.21 10.84
C THR A 43 8.25 -9.53 11.32
N LEU A 44 7.61 -10.06 12.37
CA LEU A 44 6.44 -9.42 13.00
C LEU A 44 6.75 -8.05 13.60
N ILE A 45 8.00 -7.82 14.01
CA ILE A 45 8.44 -6.56 14.63
C ILE A 45 9.28 -5.70 13.68
N ASN A 46 9.81 -6.28 12.60
CA ASN A 46 10.50 -5.57 11.52
C ASN A 46 9.66 -5.68 10.26
N ARG A 47 8.55 -4.92 10.24
CA ARG A 47 7.60 -4.93 9.13
C ARG A 47 8.01 -3.91 8.06
N PRO A 48 8.07 -4.31 6.77
CA PRO A 48 8.28 -3.35 5.69
C PRO A 48 7.17 -2.31 5.62
N LYS A 49 7.51 -1.07 5.27
CA LYS A 49 6.53 0.02 5.11
C LYS A 49 5.38 -0.33 4.14
N ALA A 50 5.70 -1.07 3.08
CA ALA A 50 4.75 -1.58 2.10
C ALA A 50 3.67 -2.53 2.68
N CYS A 51 3.89 -3.03 3.90
CA CYS A 51 2.99 -3.95 4.60
C CYS A 51 2.23 -3.27 5.74
N GLU A 52 2.38 -1.96 5.98
CA GLU A 52 1.72 -1.25 7.10
C GLU A 52 0.19 -1.34 7.03
N ASP A 53 -0.37 -1.28 5.82
CA ASP A 53 -1.80 -1.36 5.58
C ASP A 53 -2.33 -2.81 5.46
N VAL A 54 -1.45 -3.82 5.59
CA VAL A 54 -1.84 -5.24 5.59
C VAL A 54 -2.25 -5.67 7.01
N PRO A 55 -3.45 -6.27 7.22
CA PRO A 55 -3.85 -6.77 8.52
C PRO A 55 -2.86 -7.79 9.10
N ASP A 56 -2.68 -7.80 10.43
CA ASP A 56 -1.70 -8.65 11.10
C ASP A 56 -1.80 -10.14 10.76
N GLU A 57 -3.02 -10.69 10.71
CA GLU A 57 -3.23 -12.10 10.35
C GLU A 57 -2.87 -12.39 8.88
N SER A 58 -3.12 -11.42 7.99
CA SER A 58 -2.70 -11.52 6.60
C SER A 58 -1.18 -11.46 6.50
N TYR A 59 -0.53 -10.54 7.21
CA TYR A 59 0.93 -10.42 7.23
C TYR A 59 1.63 -11.66 7.79
N ARG A 60 1.10 -12.28 8.85
CA ARG A 60 1.58 -13.58 9.34
C ARG A 60 1.54 -14.67 8.27
N THR A 61 0.45 -14.70 7.50
CA THR A 61 0.30 -15.65 6.39
C THR A 61 1.33 -15.37 5.29
N LEU A 62 1.57 -14.10 4.97
CA LEU A 62 2.58 -13.72 3.97
C LEU A 62 4.00 -14.11 4.40
N LEU A 63 4.36 -13.92 5.67
CA LEU A 63 5.64 -14.38 6.21
C LEU A 63 5.80 -15.89 6.10
N LEU A 64 4.77 -16.65 6.47
CA LEU A 64 4.79 -18.11 6.34
C LEU A 64 4.97 -18.55 4.88
N VAL A 65 4.22 -17.95 3.95
CA VAL A 65 4.35 -18.25 2.51
C VAL A 65 5.73 -17.88 1.98
N TYR A 66 6.30 -16.77 2.43
CA TYR A 66 7.65 -16.36 2.08
C TYR A 66 8.68 -17.40 2.55
N ASP A 67 8.58 -17.84 3.81
CA ASP A 67 9.48 -18.85 4.37
C ASP A 67 9.38 -20.19 3.61
N LEU A 68 8.15 -20.65 3.32
CA LEU A 68 7.92 -21.88 2.56
C LEU A 68 8.53 -21.79 1.14
N LYS A 69 8.34 -20.66 0.45
CA LYS A 69 8.96 -20.41 -0.87
C LYS A 69 10.49 -20.40 -0.79
N ALA A 70 11.07 -19.85 0.27
CA ALA A 70 12.52 -19.86 0.49
C ALA A 70 13.06 -21.28 0.69
N GLU A 71 12.24 -22.20 1.22
CA GLU A 71 12.53 -23.63 1.35
C GLU A 71 12.22 -24.45 0.07
N GLY A 72 11.69 -23.82 -0.98
CA GLY A 72 11.30 -24.49 -2.22
C GLY A 72 9.99 -25.29 -2.12
N LEU A 73 9.14 -24.94 -1.15
CA LEU A 73 7.83 -25.51 -0.92
C LEU A 73 6.78 -24.49 -1.41
N ASP A 74 6.40 -24.54 -2.69
CA ASP A 74 5.37 -23.66 -3.28
C ASP A 74 4.11 -24.41 -3.77
#